data_AF-A0A512JIV8-F1
#
_entry.id   AF-A0A512JIV8-F1
#
_cell.length_a   1.000
_cell.length_b   1.000
_cell.length_c   1.000
_cell.angle_alpha   90.00
_cell.angle_beta   90.00
_cell.angle_gamma   90.00
#
_symmetry.space_group_name_H-M   'P 1'
#
loop_
_entity.id
_entity.type
_entity.pdbx_description
1 polymer ?
#
loop_
_entity_poly.entity_id
_entity_poly.type
_entity_poly.pdbx_seq_one_letter_code
_entity_poly.pdbx_strand_id
1 'polypeptide(L)'
;MPSTRVPAAPDIRFRVEPGDVPAEKVARRLHISLAAFEACKVRLFMRGFPRPDPDTGNYDLEAVDRWRHRRHPSLFPELTPAESSVSSAAPAKSLGEMARDAFERGKAPERRRNG
;
A
#
# COMPACT_ATOMS: atom_id res chain seq x y z
N MET A 1 -52.07 40.65 -7.12
CA MET A 1 -51.48 39.59 -6.26
C MET A 1 -49.97 39.59 -6.48
N PRO A 2 -49.14 40.03 -5.51
CA PRO A 2 -47.69 39.99 -5.68
C PRO A 2 -47.20 38.53 -5.66
N SER A 3 -46.56 38.12 -6.75
CA SER A 3 -45.97 36.79 -6.89
C SER A 3 -44.70 36.70 -6.04
N THR A 4 -44.74 35.90 -4.98
CA THR A 4 -43.60 35.67 -4.09
C THR A 4 -42.61 34.77 -4.83
N ARG A 5 -41.53 35.35 -5.38
CA ARG A 5 -40.40 34.54 -5.89
C ARG A 5 -39.70 33.91 -4.71
N VAL A 6 -39.72 32.58 -4.67
CA VAL A 6 -38.92 31.78 -3.74
C VAL A 6 -37.44 32.11 -3.99
N PRO A 7 -36.64 32.43 -2.96
CA PRO A 7 -35.21 32.67 -3.16
C PRO A 7 -34.55 31.40 -3.68
N ALA A 8 -33.84 31.50 -4.81
CA ALA A 8 -33.07 30.39 -5.37
C ALA A 8 -31.84 30.14 -4.48
N ALA A 9 -31.58 28.86 -4.17
CA ALA A 9 -30.38 28.48 -3.43
C ALA A 9 -29.13 28.95 -4.20
N PRO A 10 -28.10 29.46 -3.50
CA PRO A 10 -26.88 29.93 -4.14
C PRO A 10 -26.15 28.77 -4.83
N ASP A 11 -25.67 29.04 -6.04
CA ASP A 11 -24.82 28.11 -6.80
C ASP A 11 -23.55 27.77 -6.01
N ILE A 12 -23.27 26.47 -5.82
CA ILE A 12 -22.09 25.98 -5.09
C ILE A 12 -20.84 26.32 -5.91
N ARG A 13 -20.15 27.40 -5.53
CA ARG A 13 -18.99 27.95 -6.27
C ARG A 13 -17.75 27.06 -6.23
N PHE A 14 -17.66 26.16 -5.26
CA PHE A 14 -16.51 25.27 -5.07
C PHE A 14 -16.97 23.84 -4.87
N ARG A 15 -16.84 23.02 -5.91
CA ARG A 15 -17.03 21.57 -5.79
C ARG A 15 -15.83 21.00 -5.04
N VAL A 16 -16.05 20.59 -3.80
CA VAL A 16 -15.08 19.77 -3.07
C VAL A 16 -15.06 18.41 -3.73
N GLU A 17 -13.92 18.04 -4.29
CA GLU A 17 -13.75 16.71 -4.86
C GLU A 17 -13.73 15.68 -3.72
N PRO A 18 -14.53 14.61 -3.80
CA PRO A 18 -14.46 13.53 -2.82
C PRO A 18 -13.06 12.92 -2.82
N GLY A 19 -12.58 12.50 -1.64
CA GLY A 19 -11.26 11.87 -1.48
C GLY A 19 -11.14 10.57 -2.29
N ASP A 20 -12.23 9.81 -2.37
CA ASP A 20 -12.35 8.62 -3.19
C ASP A 20 -12.79 8.94 -4.61
N VAL A 21 -11.97 8.54 -5.59
CA VAL A 21 -12.22 8.80 -7.00
C VAL A 21 -12.05 7.55 -7.87
N PRO A 22 -12.78 7.46 -9.00
CA PRO A 22 -12.62 6.34 -9.91
C PRO A 22 -11.26 6.37 -10.62
N ALA A 23 -10.87 5.21 -11.18
CA ALA A 23 -9.60 5.02 -11.91
C ALA A 23 -9.34 6.08 -12.99
N GLU A 24 -10.39 6.58 -13.66
CA GLU A 24 -10.24 7.60 -14.69
C GLU A 24 -9.68 8.92 -14.13
N LYS A 25 -10.14 9.36 -12.96
CA LYS A 25 -9.61 10.57 -12.32
C LYS A 25 -8.16 10.37 -11.84
N VAL A 26 -7.83 9.17 -11.35
CA VAL A 26 -6.45 8.82 -10.99
C VAL A 26 -5.52 8.88 -12.21
N ALA A 27 -5.95 8.32 -13.35
CA ALA A 27 -5.19 8.36 -14.59
C ALA A 27 -4.92 9.80 -15.04
N ARG A 28 -5.95 10.67 -14.98
CA ARG A 28 -5.80 12.11 -15.27
C ARG A 28 -4.81 12.79 -14.30
N ARG A 29 -4.84 12.45 -13.01
CA ARG A 29 -3.89 12.95 -11.99
C ARG A 29 -2.45 12.54 -12.27
N LEU A 30 -2.25 11.36 -12.87
CA LEU A 30 -0.95 10.86 -13.32
C LEU A 30 -0.58 11.32 -14.73
N HIS A 31 -1.40 12.15 -15.37
CA HIS A 31 -1.24 12.63 -16.75
C HIS A 31 -1.12 11.51 -17.80
N ILE A 32 -1.84 10.41 -17.60
CA ILE A 32 -1.92 9.30 -18.56
C ILE A 32 -3.36 8.99 -18.92
N SER A 33 -3.59 8.30 -20.04
CA SER A 33 -4.91 7.82 -20.40
C SER A 33 -5.34 6.65 -19.50
N LEU A 34 -6.66 6.43 -19.37
CA LEU A 34 -7.20 5.29 -18.62
C LEU A 34 -6.67 3.95 -19.14
N ALA A 35 -6.56 3.79 -20.47
CA ALA A 35 -6.01 2.58 -21.07
C ALA A 35 -4.53 2.35 -20.70
N ALA A 36 -3.72 3.43 -20.68
CA ALA A 36 -2.33 3.34 -20.26
C ALA A 36 -2.21 3.05 -18.76
N PHE A 37 -3.12 3.58 -17.94
CA PHE A 37 -3.20 3.28 -16.52
C PHE A 37 -3.49 1.80 -16.28
N GLU A 38 -4.52 1.23 -16.92
CA GLU A 38 -4.86 -0.19 -16.80
C GLU A 38 -3.72 -1.10 -17.29
N ALA A 39 -3.05 -0.74 -18.41
CA ALA A 39 -1.89 -1.48 -18.89
C ALA A 39 -0.69 -1.45 -17.92
N CYS A 40 -0.50 -0.36 -17.19
CA CYS A 40 0.59 -0.20 -16.23
C CYS A 40 0.22 -0.60 -14.79
N LYS A 41 -1.06 -0.87 -14.51
CA LYS A 41 -1.61 -1.06 -13.16
C LYS A 41 -0.88 -2.15 -12.37
N VAL A 42 -0.58 -3.28 -13.00
CA VAL A 42 0.18 -4.38 -12.37
C VAL A 42 1.58 -3.90 -11.95
N ARG A 43 2.28 -3.20 -12.83
CA ARG A 43 3.61 -2.65 -12.55
C ARG A 43 3.55 -1.57 -11.48
N LEU A 44 2.48 -0.78 -11.42
CA LEU A 44 2.25 0.21 -10.37
C LEU A 44 2.04 -0.47 -9.02
N PHE A 45 1.22 -1.52 -8.94
CA PHE A 45 1.01 -2.28 -7.71
C PHE A 45 2.28 -2.95 -7.21
N MET A 46 3.14 -3.47 -8.09
CA MET A 46 4.45 -3.99 -7.71
C MET A 46 5.37 -2.92 -7.11
N ARG A 47 5.16 -1.65 -7.45
CA ARG A 47 5.89 -0.50 -6.91
C ARG A 47 5.24 0.10 -5.65
N GLY A 48 4.26 -0.59 -5.07
CA GLY A 48 3.55 -0.14 -3.88
C GLY A 48 2.51 0.95 -4.14
N PHE A 49 2.01 1.09 -5.38
CA PHE A 49 0.88 1.97 -5.66
C PHE A 49 -0.38 1.51 -4.89
N PRO A 50 -1.20 2.43 -4.34
CA PRO A 50 -2.38 2.07 -3.56
C PRO A 50 -3.39 1.25 -4.37
N ARG A 51 -3.99 0.25 -3.72
CA ARG A 51 -5.03 -0.58 -4.33
C ARG A 51 -6.39 0.14 -4.26
N PRO A 52 -7.27 -0.10 -5.24
CA PRO A 52 -8.64 0.39 -5.14
C PRO A 52 -9.37 -0.29 -3.98
N ASP A 53 -10.34 0.42 -3.43
CA ASP A 53 -11.30 -0.08 -2.47
C ASP A 53 -12.05 -1.30 -3.07
N PRO A 54 -12.13 -2.44 -2.36
CA PRO A 54 -12.77 -3.65 -2.89
C PRO A 54 -14.28 -3.51 -3.06
N ASP A 55 -14.94 -2.67 -2.24
CA ASP A 55 -16.38 -2.48 -2.25
C ASP A 55 -16.80 -1.44 -3.31
N THR A 56 -16.03 -0.35 -3.41
CA THR A 56 -16.38 0.81 -4.25
C THR A 56 -15.62 0.84 -5.57
N GLY A 57 -14.46 0.17 -5.66
CA GLY A 57 -13.55 0.24 -6.81
C GLY A 57 -12.86 1.60 -6.97
N ASN A 58 -13.03 2.50 -6.00
CA ASN A 58 -12.44 3.83 -6.00
C ASN A 58 -11.04 3.83 -5.39
N TYR A 59 -10.27 4.85 -5.70
CA TYR A 59 -8.95 5.09 -5.16
C TYR A 59 -8.97 6.33 -4.30
N ASP A 60 -8.29 6.24 -3.16
CA ASP A 60 -7.99 7.37 -2.30
C ASP A 60 -6.94 8.29 -2.98
N LEU A 61 -7.33 9.53 -3.29
CA LEU A 61 -6.46 10.54 -3.88
C LEU A 61 -5.27 10.90 -2.99
N GLU A 62 -5.47 10.97 -1.68
CA GLU A 62 -4.40 11.26 -0.72
C GLU A 62 -3.35 10.15 -0.73
N ALA A 63 -3.77 8.89 -0.81
CA ALA A 63 -2.86 7.76 -0.91
C ALA A 63 -2.02 7.82 -2.20
N VAL A 64 -2.64 8.22 -3.33
CA VAL A 64 -1.94 8.39 -4.62
C VAL A 64 -0.92 9.52 -4.53
N ASP A 65 -1.30 10.68 -4.00
CA ASP A 65 -0.37 11.82 -3.88
C ASP A 65 0.76 11.49 -2.88
N ARG A 66 0.49 10.84 -1.75
CA ARG A 66 1.54 10.35 -0.82
C ARG A 66 2.52 9.39 -1.51
N TRP A 67 2.04 8.48 -2.36
CA TRP A 67 2.91 7.60 -3.14
C TRP A 67 3.80 8.39 -4.12
N ARG A 68 3.27 9.42 -4.77
CA ARG A 68 4.06 10.30 -5.66
C ARG A 68 5.14 11.06 -4.89
N HIS A 69 4.80 11.58 -3.71
CA HIS A 69 5.76 12.28 -2.85
C HIS A 69 6.89 11.35 -2.36
N ARG A 70 6.56 10.12 -1.95
CA ARG A 70 7.56 9.11 -1.53
C ARG A 70 8.55 8.74 -2.63
N ARG A 71 8.16 8.85 -3.91
CA ARG A 71 9.07 8.61 -5.04
C ARG A 71 10.14 9.71 -5.19
N HIS A 72 9.89 10.89 -4.63
CA HIS A 72 10.81 12.03 -4.69
C HIS A 72 11.29 12.36 -3.26
N PRO A 73 12.03 11.46 -2.60
CA PRO A 73 12.45 11.64 -1.21
C PRO A 73 13.30 12.91 -1.02
N SER A 74 14.01 13.35 -2.06
CA SER A 74 14.78 14.60 -2.07
C SER A 74 13.93 15.86 -1.93
N LEU A 75 12.64 15.82 -2.29
CA LEU A 75 11.72 16.95 -2.22
C LEU A 75 10.78 16.87 -1.01
N PHE A 76 10.57 15.67 -0.47
CA PHE A 76 9.64 15.41 0.63
C PHE A 76 10.29 14.51 1.71
N PRO A 77 11.31 15.01 2.43
CA PRO A 77 11.96 14.25 3.49
C PRO A 77 10.98 13.85 4.60
N GLU A 78 9.99 14.70 4.92
CA GLU A 78 8.94 14.48 5.92
C GLU A 78 8.02 13.27 5.64
N LEU A 79 7.85 12.90 4.36
CA LEU A 79 6.96 11.79 3.93
C LEU A 79 7.71 10.48 3.71
N THR A 80 9.03 10.53 3.84
CA THR A 80 9.91 9.37 3.76
C THR A 80 10.08 8.88 5.20
N PRO A 81 9.37 7.82 5.64
CA PRO A 81 9.82 7.15 6.85
C PRO A 81 11.26 6.74 6.59
N ALA A 82 12.19 7.20 7.44
CA ALA A 82 13.57 6.72 7.43
C ALA A 82 13.50 5.22 7.20
N GLU A 83 14.21 4.76 6.18
CA GLU A 83 14.18 3.39 5.68
C GLU A 83 14.37 2.42 6.85
N SER A 84 13.27 2.02 7.48
CA SER A 84 13.21 0.87 8.35
C SER A 84 13.40 -0.29 7.41
N SER A 85 14.67 -0.55 7.09
CA SER A 85 15.12 -1.84 6.65
C SER A 85 14.58 -2.82 7.67
N VAL A 86 13.41 -3.38 7.37
CA VAL A 86 13.08 -4.72 7.85
C VAL A 86 14.03 -5.60 7.07
N SER A 87 15.30 -5.58 7.50
CA SER A 87 16.18 -6.70 7.33
C SER A 87 15.37 -7.85 7.89
N SER A 88 14.82 -8.67 7.00
CA SER A 88 14.55 -10.06 7.34
C SER A 88 15.92 -10.62 7.68
N ALA A 89 16.33 -10.40 8.93
CA ALA A 89 17.26 -11.27 9.62
C ALA A 89 16.52 -12.60 9.68
N ALA A 90 16.63 -13.35 8.58
CA ALA A 90 16.34 -14.77 8.56
C ALA A 90 17.06 -15.35 9.79
N PRO A 91 16.41 -16.20 10.59
CA PRO A 91 17.16 -16.95 11.58
C PRO A 91 18.26 -17.70 10.80
N ALA A 92 19.52 -17.37 11.10
CA ALA A 92 20.72 -17.84 10.40
C ALA A 92 21.01 -19.33 10.64
N LYS A 93 19.97 -20.15 10.80
CA LYS A 93 20.07 -21.59 10.88
C LYS A 93 19.45 -22.15 9.61
N SER A 94 20.33 -22.50 8.69
CA SER A 94 19.98 -23.27 7.49
C SER A 94 19.16 -24.50 7.91
N LEU A 95 18.14 -24.85 7.12
CA LEU A 95 17.29 -26.03 7.35
C LEU A 95 18.13 -27.32 7.57
N GLY A 96 19.31 -27.39 6.95
CA GLY A 96 20.26 -28.50 7.11
C GLY A 96 20.98 -28.55 8.46
N GLU A 97 21.09 -27.42 9.17
CA GLU A 97 21.70 -27.34 10.50
C GLU A 97 20.71 -27.80 11.59
N MET A 98 19.41 -27.51 11.40
CA MET A 98 18.34 -28.03 12.25
C MET A 98 18.17 -29.54 12.14
N ALA A 99 18.33 -30.11 10.93
CA ALA A 99 18.22 -31.55 10.70
C ALA A 99 19.37 -32.35 11.36
N ARG A 100 20.56 -31.77 11.46
CA ARG A 100 21.72 -32.40 12.14
C ARG A 100 21.55 -32.44 13.65
N ASP A 101 21.12 -31.35 14.28
CA ASP A 101 20.90 -31.26 15.74
C ASP A 101 19.87 -32.29 16.23
N ALA A 102 18.77 -32.45 15.48
CA ALA A 102 17.73 -33.44 15.80
C ALA A 102 18.25 -34.89 15.75
N PHE A 103 19.15 -35.20 14.81
CA PHE A 103 19.73 -36.54 14.69
C PHE A 103 20.74 -36.83 15.81
N GLU A 104 21.55 -35.86 16.20
CA GLU A 104 22.49 -36.02 17.32
C GLU A 104 21.77 -36.19 18.66
N ARG A 105 20.68 -35.46 18.87
CA ARG A 105 19.85 -35.61 20.07
C ARG A 105 19.16 -36.98 20.15
N GLY A 106 18.85 -37.59 19.00
CA GLY A 106 18.37 -38.98 18.92
C GLY A 106 19.44 -40.05 19.14
N LYS A 107 20.73 -39.68 19.17
CA LYS A 107 21.88 -40.59 19.29
C LYS A 107 22.54 -40.58 20.67
N ALA A 108 22.02 -39.82 21.64
CA ALA A 108 22.54 -39.86 23.00
C ALA A 108 22.27 -41.25 23.64
N PRO A 109 23.30 -41.99 24.08
CA PRO A 109 23.12 -43.32 24.63
C PRO A 109 22.41 -43.24 25.98
N GLU A 110 21.32 -44.00 26.10
CA GLU A 110 20.64 -44.38 27.34
C GLU A 110 21.68 -44.81 28.39
N ARG A 111 22.06 -43.87 29.28
CA ARG A 111 22.88 -44.18 30.44
C ARG A 111 22.02 -45.02 31.38
N ARG A 112 22.16 -46.34 31.23
CA ARG A 112 21.77 -47.37 32.20
C ARG A 112 22.06 -46.87 33.62
N ARG A 113 21.01 -46.59 34.38
CA ARG A 113 21.07 -46.37 35.83
C ARG A 113 20.28 -47.52 36.47
N ASN A 114 20.94 -48.67 36.62
CA ASN A 114 20.48 -49.72 37.52
C ASN A 114 21.22 -49.57 38.85
N GLY A 115 20.47 -49.28 39.91
CA GLY A 115 20.83 -49.42 41.30
C GLY A 115 19.61 -49.95 42.02
#